data_AF-A0A7Y8HBF7-F1
#
_entry.id   AF-A0A7Y8HBF7-F1
#
_cell.length_a   1.000
_cell.length_b   1.000
_cell.length_c   1.000
_cell.angle_alpha   90.00
_cell.angle_beta   90.00
_cell.angle_gamma   90.00
#
_symmetry.space_group_name_H-M   'P 1'
#
loop_
_entity.id
_entity.type
_entity.pdbx_description
1 polymer ?
#
loop_
_entity_poly.entity_id
_entity_poly.type
_entity_poly.pdbx_seq_one_letter_code
_entity_poly.pdbx_strand_id
1 'polypeptide(L)'
;MEDSQAKAILEALLFVSESPLPLERMKEVLGANKRDLQRWLEEMKEEYEKGLRGFSLVEVAEGYQFRTRPEHAEWVRKLKKAKSSALSQPSLETLAIIAYRQPVVRGDIERIRGVDSGGVLRTLLERKLVKIIGKKDVPGKPLVYGTSKKFLEVFGLKDLSQLPTLKDLDSLGPPSMEGVLPLEEEEKGETPTEAQPPAQEKQETHTDESAPEAAEGPR
;
A
#
# COMPACT_ATOMS: atom_id res chain seq x y z
N MET A 1 32.81 -13.43 22.21
CA MET A 1 32.12 -14.47 21.41
C MET A 1 33.09 -14.93 20.34
N GLU A 2 32.93 -16.16 19.87
CA GLU A 2 33.51 -16.59 18.60
C GLU A 2 32.63 -16.10 17.45
N ASP A 3 33.22 -15.70 16.31
CA ASP A 3 32.49 -15.15 15.17
C ASP A 3 31.39 -16.08 14.66
N SER A 4 31.61 -17.40 14.69
CA SER A 4 30.60 -18.42 14.34
C SER A 4 29.38 -18.37 15.28
N GLN A 5 29.61 -18.24 16.59
CA GLN A 5 28.54 -18.10 17.58
C GLN A 5 27.78 -16.78 17.39
N ALA A 6 28.48 -15.69 17.07
CA ALA A 6 27.85 -14.40 16.81
C ALA A 6 26.96 -14.44 15.54
N LYS A 7 27.42 -15.07 14.45
CA LYS A 7 26.62 -15.32 13.24
C LYS A 7 25.34 -16.12 13.54
N ALA A 8 25.46 -17.23 14.28
CA ALA A 8 24.31 -18.06 14.64
C ALA A 8 23.26 -17.31 15.49
N ILE A 9 23.71 -16.41 16.37
CA ILE A 9 22.81 -15.53 17.14
C ILE A 9 22.15 -14.48 16.22
N LEU A 10 22.90 -13.88 15.28
CA LEU A 10 22.33 -12.95 14.29
C LEU A 10 21.31 -13.65 13.38
N GLU A 11 21.57 -14.88 12.93
CA GLU A 11 20.63 -15.69 12.15
C GLU A 11 19.31 -15.90 12.91
N ALA A 12 19.38 -16.31 14.18
CA ALA A 12 18.20 -16.48 15.02
C ALA A 12 17.41 -15.17 15.22
N LEU A 13 18.10 -14.05 15.45
CA LEU A 13 17.47 -12.72 15.60
C LEU A 13 16.84 -12.20 14.30
N LEU A 14 17.46 -12.49 13.15
CA LEU A 14 16.92 -12.14 11.82
C LEU A 14 15.75 -13.03 11.42
N PHE A 15 15.78 -14.31 11.79
CA PHE A 15 14.72 -15.28 11.50
C PHE A 15 13.43 -15.00 12.28
N VAL A 16 13.54 -14.57 13.54
CA VAL A 16 12.38 -14.20 14.38
C VAL A 16 11.84 -12.79 14.11
N SER A 17 12.50 -11.98 13.28
CA SER A 17 12.10 -10.59 13.03
C SER A 17 11.07 -10.43 11.91
N GLU A 18 9.86 -10.00 12.27
CA GLU A 18 8.78 -9.72 11.30
C GLU A 18 9.06 -8.49 10.40
N SER A 19 10.01 -7.63 10.80
CA SER A 19 10.41 -6.41 10.10
C SER A 19 11.94 -6.34 9.97
N PRO A 20 12.51 -5.45 9.13
CA PRO A 20 13.95 -5.33 9.01
C PRO A 20 14.60 -4.87 10.32
N LEU A 21 15.60 -5.62 10.78
CA LEU A 21 16.26 -5.40 12.06
C LEU A 21 17.40 -4.37 11.91
N PRO A 22 17.35 -3.20 12.56
CA PRO A 22 18.40 -2.19 12.41
C PRO A 22 19.72 -2.56 13.10
N LEU A 23 20.86 -2.15 12.53
CA LEU A 23 22.20 -2.41 13.07
C LEU A 23 22.34 -1.99 14.55
N GLU A 24 21.80 -0.84 14.94
CA GLU A 24 21.91 -0.36 16.32
C GLU A 24 21.11 -1.24 17.31
N ARG A 25 20.06 -1.95 16.86
CA ARG A 25 19.33 -2.92 17.70
C ARG A 25 20.06 -4.27 17.80
N MET A 26 20.72 -4.71 16.74
CA MET A 26 21.62 -5.88 16.80
C MET A 26 22.77 -5.63 17.78
N LYS A 27 23.38 -4.44 17.71
CA LYS A 27 24.44 -3.94 18.60
C LYS A 27 23.99 -3.90 20.06
N GLU A 28 22.80 -3.41 20.34
CA GLU A 28 22.20 -3.40 21.69
C GLU A 28 22.05 -4.82 22.27
N VAL A 29 21.64 -5.80 21.44
CA VAL A 29 21.36 -7.17 21.88
C VAL A 29 22.64 -8.04 21.99
N LEU A 30 23.60 -7.90 21.06
CA LEU A 30 24.85 -8.67 21.08
C LEU A 30 25.97 -8.03 21.91
N GLY A 31 25.90 -6.73 22.19
CA GLY A 31 27.02 -5.96 22.77
C GLY A 31 28.24 -5.81 21.84
N ALA A 32 28.12 -6.23 20.57
CA ALA A 32 29.18 -6.16 19.57
C ALA A 32 29.38 -4.74 19.02
N ASN A 33 30.56 -4.45 18.46
CA ASN A 33 30.77 -3.18 17.75
C ASN A 33 30.22 -3.23 16.31
N LYS A 34 30.00 -2.04 15.72
CA LYS A 34 29.39 -1.90 14.39
C LYS A 34 30.21 -2.53 13.26
N ARG A 35 31.55 -2.54 13.36
CA ARG A 35 32.44 -3.08 12.34
C ARG A 35 32.39 -4.61 12.29
N ASP A 36 32.32 -5.26 13.44
CA ASP A 36 32.17 -6.71 13.52
C ASP A 36 30.79 -7.15 13.03
N LEU A 37 29.72 -6.46 13.45
CA LEU A 37 28.37 -6.70 12.91
C LEU A 37 28.32 -6.57 11.38
N GLN A 38 28.90 -5.51 10.81
CA GLN A 38 28.93 -5.32 9.36
C GLN A 38 29.76 -6.40 8.65
N ARG A 39 30.88 -6.86 9.24
CA ARG A 39 31.63 -8.02 8.73
C ARG A 39 30.75 -9.28 8.71
N TRP A 40 30.18 -9.64 9.85
CA TRP A 40 29.38 -10.87 9.98
C TRP A 40 28.16 -10.88 9.06
N LEU A 41 27.47 -9.75 8.90
CA LEU A 41 26.30 -9.65 8.02
C LEU A 41 26.65 -9.78 6.53
N GLU A 42 27.78 -9.22 6.09
CA GLU A 42 28.21 -9.35 4.69
C GLU A 42 28.75 -10.76 4.41
N GLU A 43 29.50 -11.37 5.34
CA GLU A 43 29.92 -12.78 5.25
C GLU A 43 28.70 -13.72 5.23
N MET A 44 27.73 -13.54 6.12
CA MET A 44 26.46 -14.30 6.11
C MET A 44 25.71 -14.12 4.79
N LYS A 45 25.64 -12.88 4.27
CA LYS A 45 25.00 -12.58 2.98
C LYS A 45 25.69 -13.33 1.84
N GLU A 46 27.02 -13.38 1.79
CA GLU A 46 27.72 -14.26 0.85
C GLU A 46 27.41 -15.75 1.07
N GLU A 47 27.31 -16.22 2.33
CA GLU A 47 27.00 -17.62 2.66
C GLU A 47 25.59 -18.05 2.24
N TYR A 48 24.61 -17.12 2.20
CA TYR A 48 23.27 -17.37 1.64
C TYR A 48 23.17 -17.15 0.11
N GLU A 49 24.09 -16.39 -0.49
CA GLU A 49 24.25 -16.34 -1.96
C GLU A 49 24.95 -17.59 -2.53
N LYS A 50 25.71 -18.32 -1.70
CA LYS A 50 26.40 -19.55 -2.10
C LYS A 50 25.43 -20.75 -2.13
N GLY A 51 25.11 -21.20 -3.35
CA GLY A 51 24.34 -22.42 -3.61
C GLY A 51 22.83 -22.19 -3.70
N LEU A 52 22.07 -23.29 -3.81
CA LEU A 52 20.65 -23.28 -4.17
C LEU A 52 19.73 -22.99 -2.96
N ARG A 53 19.94 -21.83 -2.32
CA ARG A 53 19.20 -21.34 -1.15
C ARG A 53 17.94 -20.60 -1.56
N GLY A 54 16.77 -21.00 -1.07
CA GLY A 54 15.49 -20.35 -1.42
C GLY A 54 15.24 -18.95 -0.83
N PHE A 55 16.16 -18.45 -0.01
CA PHE A 55 16.13 -17.12 0.60
C PHE A 55 17.53 -16.52 0.68
N SER A 56 17.61 -15.20 0.75
CA SER A 56 18.85 -14.43 0.94
C SER A 56 18.68 -13.33 2.00
N LEU A 57 19.80 -12.80 2.49
CA LEU A 57 19.84 -11.71 3.48
C LEU A 57 19.90 -10.37 2.74
N VAL A 58 18.88 -9.52 2.95
CA VAL A 58 18.72 -8.25 2.23
C VAL A 58 18.75 -7.08 3.21
N GLU A 59 19.51 -6.03 2.88
CA GLU A 59 19.49 -4.75 3.59
C GLU A 59 18.37 -3.86 2.99
N VAL A 60 17.46 -3.39 3.84
CA VAL A 60 16.22 -2.68 3.46
C VAL A 60 15.68 -1.86 4.64
N ALA A 61 15.16 -0.65 4.39
CA ALA A 61 14.58 0.26 5.40
C ALA A 61 15.47 0.59 6.63
N GLU A 62 16.77 0.77 6.39
CA GLU A 62 17.85 0.97 7.37
C GLU A 62 18.10 -0.24 8.32
N GLY A 63 17.72 -1.44 7.90
CA GLY A 63 17.96 -2.69 8.63
C GLY A 63 18.19 -3.88 7.70
N TYR A 64 18.28 -5.08 8.27
CA TYR A 64 18.49 -6.33 7.53
C TYR A 64 17.32 -7.29 7.73
N GLN A 65 16.95 -8.05 6.69
CA GLN A 65 15.85 -9.01 6.72
C GLN A 65 16.12 -10.20 5.80
N PHE A 66 15.74 -11.41 6.22
CA PHE A 66 15.67 -12.55 5.30
C PHE A 66 14.48 -12.40 4.36
N ARG A 67 14.69 -12.64 3.05
CA ARG A 67 13.65 -12.60 2.02
C ARG A 67 13.78 -13.78 1.06
N THR A 68 12.65 -14.32 0.60
CA THR A 68 12.62 -15.38 -0.42
C THR A 68 13.14 -14.86 -1.75
N ARG A 69 13.90 -15.67 -2.50
CA ARG A 69 14.39 -15.29 -3.84
C ARG A 69 13.23 -14.97 -4.80
N PRO A 70 13.37 -13.99 -5.71
CA PRO A 70 12.32 -13.62 -6.66
C PRO A 70 11.93 -14.78 -7.60
N GLU A 71 12.89 -15.66 -7.92
CA GLU A 71 12.72 -16.92 -8.65
C GLU A 71 11.63 -17.84 -8.06
N HIS A 72 11.28 -17.68 -6.79
CA HIS A 72 10.29 -18.51 -6.10
C HIS A 72 8.97 -17.77 -5.84
N ALA A 73 8.82 -16.54 -6.33
CA ALA A 73 7.67 -15.68 -6.04
C ALA A 73 6.33 -16.30 -6.45
N GLU A 74 6.27 -17.09 -7.53
CA GLU A 74 5.06 -17.80 -7.95
C GLU A 74 4.58 -18.81 -6.88
N TRP A 75 5.50 -19.62 -6.36
CA TRP A 75 5.22 -20.60 -5.31
C TRP A 75 4.79 -19.94 -4.00
N VAL A 76 5.45 -18.84 -3.62
CA VAL A 76 5.08 -18.04 -2.44
C VAL A 76 3.70 -17.39 -2.60
N ARG A 77 3.33 -16.92 -3.80
CA ARG A 77 1.98 -16.41 -4.12
C ARG A 77 0.92 -17.51 -4.01
N LYS A 78 1.17 -18.69 -4.61
CA LYS A 78 0.28 -19.87 -4.51
C LYS A 78 0.03 -20.27 -3.06
N LEU A 79 1.09 -20.38 -2.24
CA LEU A 79 0.99 -20.74 -0.83
C LEU A 79 0.14 -19.74 -0.02
N LYS A 80 0.37 -18.43 -0.21
CA LYS A 80 -0.36 -17.40 0.54
C LYS A 80 -1.82 -17.20 0.11
N LYS A 81 -2.26 -17.80 -1.01
CA LYS A 81 -3.60 -17.63 -1.60
C LYS A 81 -4.05 -16.15 -1.72
N ALA A 82 -3.08 -15.25 -1.81
CA ALA A 82 -3.32 -13.82 -1.60
C ALA A 82 -3.86 -13.18 -2.88
N LYS A 83 -5.07 -12.63 -2.83
CA LYS A 83 -5.51 -11.64 -3.82
C LYS A 83 -4.49 -10.50 -3.81
N SER A 84 -4.02 -10.09 -4.98
CA SER A 84 -3.01 -9.05 -5.12
C SER A 84 -3.55 -7.72 -4.57
N SER A 85 -3.04 -7.29 -3.42
CA SER A 85 -3.31 -5.97 -2.85
C SER A 85 -2.54 -4.87 -3.59
N ALA A 86 -2.55 -4.92 -4.92
CA ALA A 86 -1.90 -3.96 -5.79
C ALA A 86 -2.34 -2.52 -5.47
N LEU A 87 -1.48 -1.57 -5.83
CA LEU A 87 -1.84 -0.16 -5.87
C LEU A 87 -2.39 0.12 -7.28
N SER A 88 -3.52 0.81 -7.36
CA SER A 88 -4.03 1.30 -8.64
C SER A 88 -3.10 2.37 -9.23
N GLN A 89 -3.16 2.62 -10.53
CA GLN A 89 -2.31 3.63 -11.19
C GLN A 89 -2.38 5.02 -10.53
N PRO A 90 -3.57 5.57 -10.17
CA PRO A 90 -3.66 6.82 -9.39
C PRO A 90 -2.97 6.77 -8.02
N SER A 91 -2.90 5.59 -7.41
CA SER A 91 -2.21 5.36 -6.13
C SER A 91 -0.69 5.33 -6.28
N LEU A 92 -0.18 4.74 -7.38
CA LEU A 92 1.24 4.75 -7.72
C LEU A 92 1.72 6.15 -8.09
N GLU A 93 0.99 6.89 -8.92
CA GLU A 93 1.24 8.30 -9.23
C GLU A 93 1.36 9.16 -7.95
N THR A 94 0.34 9.07 -7.09
CA THR A 94 0.27 9.86 -5.85
C THR A 94 1.43 9.51 -4.92
N LEU A 95 1.78 8.22 -4.81
CA LEU A 95 2.89 7.75 -3.99
C LEU A 95 4.26 8.21 -4.55
N ALA A 96 4.44 8.17 -5.87
CA ALA A 96 5.66 8.66 -6.53
C ALA A 96 5.85 10.17 -6.33
N ILE A 97 4.78 10.97 -6.47
CA ILE A 97 4.82 12.41 -6.17
C ILE A 97 5.26 12.66 -4.72
N ILE A 98 4.72 11.90 -3.76
CA ILE A 98 5.13 12.02 -2.35
C ILE A 98 6.59 11.60 -2.16
N ALA A 99 7.05 10.52 -2.78
CA ALA A 99 8.43 10.06 -2.68
C ALA A 99 9.45 11.11 -3.18
N TYR A 100 9.18 11.75 -4.32
CA TYR A 100 10.08 12.73 -4.97
C TYR A 100 9.85 14.21 -4.59
N ARG A 101 8.79 14.54 -3.82
CA ARG A 101 8.47 15.92 -3.40
C ARG A 101 8.26 16.11 -1.90
N GLN A 102 8.37 15.07 -1.08
CA GLN A 102 8.36 15.22 0.38
C GLN A 102 9.44 16.19 0.87
N PRO A 103 9.15 17.10 1.84
CA PRO A 103 7.88 17.28 2.53
C PRO A 103 6.80 18.00 1.69
N VAL A 104 5.66 17.35 1.45
CA VAL A 104 4.59 17.84 0.54
C VAL A 104 3.24 17.95 1.25
N VAL A 105 2.36 18.88 0.83
CA VAL A 105 0.97 18.99 1.34
C VAL A 105 -0.05 18.55 0.29
N ARG A 106 -1.26 18.15 0.72
CA ARG A 106 -2.34 17.64 -0.14
C ARG A 106 -2.58 18.52 -1.38
N GLY A 107 -2.75 19.83 -1.20
CA GLY A 107 -3.02 20.76 -2.31
C GLY A 107 -1.88 20.94 -3.31
N ASP A 108 -0.64 20.58 -2.96
CA ASP A 108 0.48 20.57 -3.92
C ASP A 108 0.46 19.29 -4.76
N ILE A 109 0.06 18.15 -4.18
CA ILE A 109 -0.16 16.88 -4.90
C ILE A 109 -1.30 17.05 -5.92
N GLU A 110 -2.41 17.65 -5.49
CA GLU A 110 -3.60 17.85 -6.33
C GLU A 110 -3.34 18.85 -7.46
N ARG A 111 -2.48 19.87 -7.24
CA ARG A 111 -2.01 20.76 -8.31
C ARG A 111 -1.13 20.04 -9.35
N ILE A 112 -0.38 19.01 -8.94
CA ILE A 112 0.45 18.21 -9.86
C ILE A 112 -0.39 17.18 -10.62
N ARG A 113 -1.38 16.54 -9.98
CA ARG A 113 -2.24 15.52 -10.60
C ARG A 113 -3.45 16.08 -11.35
N GLY A 114 -3.83 17.33 -11.11
CA GLY A 114 -5.03 17.96 -11.69
C GLY A 114 -6.37 17.44 -11.17
N VAL A 115 -6.37 16.50 -10.22
CA VAL A 115 -7.57 15.80 -9.70
C VAL A 115 -7.48 15.60 -8.18
N ASP A 116 -8.63 15.41 -7.53
CA ASP A 116 -8.72 15.06 -6.10
C ASP A 116 -7.84 13.83 -5.79
N SER A 117 -7.08 13.92 -4.71
CA SER A 117 -6.18 12.86 -4.25
C SER A 117 -6.44 12.48 -2.79
N GLY A 118 -7.55 12.93 -2.19
CA GLY A 118 -7.92 12.70 -0.79
C GLY A 118 -8.22 11.23 -0.47
N GLY A 119 -9.02 10.56 -1.31
CA GLY A 119 -9.31 9.12 -1.16
C GLY A 119 -8.06 8.24 -1.34
N VAL A 120 -7.18 8.64 -2.25
CA VAL A 120 -5.90 7.97 -2.50
C VAL A 120 -4.93 8.17 -1.32
N LEU A 121 -4.78 9.40 -0.82
CA LEU A 121 -3.99 9.71 0.37
C LEU A 121 -4.47 8.92 1.59
N ARG A 122 -5.79 8.80 1.79
CA ARG A 122 -6.36 7.97 2.85
C ARG A 122 -5.94 6.50 2.71
N THR A 123 -6.07 5.95 1.51
CA THR A 123 -5.67 4.56 1.22
C THR A 123 -4.18 4.32 1.46
N LEU A 124 -3.31 5.28 1.09
CA LEU A 124 -1.87 5.20 1.29
C LEU A 124 -1.44 5.34 2.76
N LEU A 125 -2.20 6.09 3.57
CA LEU A 125 -2.04 6.17 5.03
C LEU A 125 -2.50 4.87 5.72
N GLU A 126 -3.67 4.35 5.36
CA GLU A 126 -4.23 3.11 5.94
C GLU A 126 -3.32 1.89 5.63
N ARG A 127 -2.74 1.84 4.43
CA ARG A 127 -1.69 0.87 4.04
C ARG A 127 -0.30 1.18 4.63
N LYS A 128 -0.17 2.23 5.45
CA LYS A 128 1.07 2.72 6.11
C LYS A 128 2.23 3.05 5.16
N LEU A 129 2.00 3.24 3.86
CA LEU A 129 3.07 3.59 2.90
C LEU A 129 3.47 5.07 3.01
N VAL A 130 2.50 5.92 3.29
CA VAL A 130 2.67 7.34 3.59
C VAL A 130 2.48 7.55 5.10
N LYS A 131 3.15 8.55 5.67
CA LYS A 131 2.95 9.06 7.03
C LYS A 131 2.75 10.58 7.01
N ILE A 132 2.03 11.09 8.01
CA ILE A 132 2.03 12.53 8.32
C ILE A 132 3.33 12.82 9.08
N ILE A 133 4.11 13.79 8.61
CA ILE A 133 5.37 14.23 9.22
C ILE A 133 5.24 15.55 9.99
N GLY A 134 4.13 16.27 9.83
CA GLY A 134 3.85 17.49 10.59
C GLY A 134 2.68 18.30 10.02
N LYS A 135 2.63 19.57 10.39
CA LYS A 135 1.73 20.59 9.83
C LYS A 135 2.57 21.78 9.36
N LYS A 136 2.26 22.34 8.19
CA LYS A 136 2.98 23.52 7.66
C LYS A 136 2.47 24.77 8.38
N ASP A 137 3.36 25.63 8.86
CA ASP A 137 2.96 26.85 9.60
C ASP A 137 2.57 27.98 8.64
N VAL A 138 1.39 27.81 8.05
CA VAL A 138 0.72 28.74 7.13
C VAL A 138 -0.78 28.74 7.46
N PRO A 139 -1.58 29.73 7.00
CA PRO A 139 -3.03 29.72 7.19
C PRO A 139 -3.67 28.37 6.81
N GLY A 140 -4.58 27.88 7.65
CA GLY A 140 -5.19 26.54 7.53
C GLY A 140 -4.34 25.37 8.07
N LYS A 141 -3.06 25.59 8.42
CA LYS A 141 -2.10 24.61 8.98
C LYS A 141 -2.19 23.19 8.35
N PRO A 142 -2.03 23.07 7.01
CA PRO A 142 -2.25 21.83 6.28
C PRO A 142 -1.28 20.71 6.70
N LEU A 143 -1.78 19.47 6.63
CA LEU A 143 -1.00 18.26 6.91
C LEU A 143 0.13 18.10 5.88
N VAL A 144 1.32 17.77 6.38
CA VAL A 144 2.51 17.50 5.58
C VAL A 144 2.77 15.99 5.55
N TYR A 145 2.97 15.46 4.35
CA TYR A 145 3.12 14.04 4.05
C TYR A 145 4.55 13.69 3.63
N GLY A 146 4.94 12.45 3.93
CA GLY A 146 6.19 11.82 3.45
C GLY A 146 6.08 10.30 3.48
N THR A 147 7.06 9.60 2.89
CA THR A 147 7.11 8.13 2.86
C THR A 147 7.45 7.54 4.23
N SER A 148 6.94 6.35 4.54
CA SER A 148 7.26 5.62 5.77
C SER A 148 8.43 4.63 5.58
N LYS A 149 8.86 3.95 6.66
CA LYS A 149 9.73 2.77 6.53
C LYS A 149 9.06 1.61 5.78
N LYS A 150 7.72 1.49 5.85
CA LYS A 150 6.98 0.46 5.13
C LYS A 150 6.99 0.66 3.62
N PHE A 151 7.13 1.91 3.14
CA PHE A 151 7.44 2.18 1.74
C PHE A 151 8.80 1.58 1.35
N LEU A 152 9.87 1.90 2.08
CA LEU A 152 11.21 1.34 1.84
C LEU A 152 11.20 -0.21 1.85
N GLU A 153 10.51 -0.81 2.84
CA GLU A 153 10.32 -2.26 2.93
C GLU A 153 9.66 -2.89 1.70
N VAL A 154 8.61 -2.25 1.16
CA VAL A 154 7.80 -2.77 0.04
C VAL A 154 8.52 -2.60 -1.29
N PHE A 155 9.22 -1.48 -1.49
CA PHE A 155 10.00 -1.21 -2.70
C PHE A 155 11.43 -1.78 -2.66
N GLY A 156 11.84 -2.42 -1.56
CA GLY A 156 13.15 -3.07 -1.42
C GLY A 156 14.33 -2.11 -1.26
N LEU A 157 14.06 -0.86 -0.88
CA LEU A 157 15.06 0.20 -0.77
C LEU A 157 15.71 0.20 0.62
N LYS A 158 17.02 0.39 0.70
CA LYS A 158 17.74 0.65 1.97
C LYS A 158 17.25 1.94 2.61
N ASP A 159 17.20 3.00 1.81
CA ASP A 159 16.86 4.37 2.20
C ASP A 159 16.40 5.18 0.97
N LEU A 160 16.08 6.46 1.16
CA LEU A 160 15.51 7.31 0.10
C LEU A 160 16.52 7.79 -0.96
N SER A 161 17.84 7.69 -0.73
CA SER A 161 18.85 8.02 -1.74
C SER A 161 18.94 6.99 -2.87
N GLN A 162 18.37 5.80 -2.70
CA GLN A 162 18.27 4.77 -3.72
C GLN A 162 17.10 4.95 -4.71
N LEU A 163 16.29 6.00 -4.55
CA LEU A 163 15.28 6.34 -5.56
C LEU A 163 15.98 6.84 -6.84
N PRO A 164 15.67 6.29 -8.03
CA PRO A 164 16.21 6.78 -9.30
C PRO A 164 16.01 8.28 -9.46
N THR A 165 16.98 9.01 -10.00
CA THR A 165 16.75 10.43 -10.27
C THR A 165 15.74 10.58 -11.42
N LEU A 166 15.12 11.75 -11.52
CA LEU A 166 14.15 12.01 -12.60
C LEU A 166 14.77 11.93 -14.01
N LYS A 167 16.10 12.01 -14.13
CA LYS A 167 16.82 11.79 -15.41
C LYS A 167 17.05 10.31 -15.71
N ASP A 168 17.21 9.48 -14.68
CA ASP A 168 17.36 8.04 -14.83
C ASP A 168 16.01 7.42 -15.24
N LEU A 169 14.90 8.03 -14.81
CA LEU A 169 13.54 7.63 -15.20
C LEU A 169 13.26 7.79 -16.71
N ASP A 170 13.94 8.71 -17.41
CA ASP A 170 13.85 8.83 -18.88
C ASP A 170 14.61 7.70 -19.60
N SER A 171 15.53 7.00 -18.91
CA SER A 171 16.34 5.90 -19.43
C SER A 171 15.85 4.51 -18.99
N LEU A 172 15.10 4.45 -17.89
CA LEU A 172 14.24 3.32 -17.56
C LEU A 172 13.11 3.28 -18.60
N GLY A 173 13.06 2.21 -19.40
CA GLY A 173 11.99 2.01 -20.37
C GLY A 173 10.59 2.00 -19.73
N PRO A 174 9.52 2.04 -20.55
CA PRO A 174 8.14 1.96 -20.05
C PRO A 174 8.02 0.74 -19.12
N PRO A 175 7.41 0.89 -17.93
CA PRO A 175 7.60 -0.05 -16.84
C PRO A 175 7.18 -1.47 -17.25
N SER A 176 8.16 -2.36 -17.40
CA SER A 176 7.94 -3.77 -17.68
C SER A 176 6.99 -4.35 -16.63
N MET A 177 5.73 -4.59 -17.01
CA MET A 177 4.71 -5.08 -16.09
C MET A 177 4.83 -6.59 -15.82
N GLU A 178 6.08 -7.07 -15.66
CA GLU A 178 6.48 -8.43 -15.30
C GLU A 178 6.16 -8.71 -13.82
N GLY A 179 4.86 -8.61 -13.50
CA GLY A 179 4.33 -8.56 -12.14
C GLY A 179 2.94 -7.91 -12.03
N VAL A 180 2.47 -7.20 -13.07
CA VAL A 180 1.16 -6.54 -13.14
C VAL A 180 0.50 -6.85 -14.48
N LEU A 181 0.00 -8.07 -14.64
CA LEU A 181 -0.85 -8.40 -15.79
C LEU A 181 -2.12 -7.52 -15.75
N PRO A 182 -2.61 -7.03 -16.90
CA PRO A 182 -3.93 -6.41 -16.99
C PRO A 182 -5.00 -7.33 -16.39
N LEU A 183 -5.99 -6.74 -15.73
CA LEU A 183 -7.21 -7.47 -15.40
C LEU A 183 -8.02 -7.60 -16.70
N GLU A 184 -8.49 -8.81 -16.98
CA GLU A 184 -9.54 -9.01 -17.98
C GLU A 184 -10.80 -8.29 -17.47
N GLU A 185 -11.34 -7.38 -18.28
CA GLU A 185 -12.60 -6.71 -17.98
C GLU A 185 -13.74 -7.70 -18.20
N GLU A 186 -14.23 -8.34 -17.13
CA GLU A 186 -15.48 -9.12 -17.21
C GLU A 186 -16.63 -8.16 -17.59
N GLU A 187 -17.09 -8.27 -18.84
CA GLU A 187 -18.28 -7.58 -19.32
C GLU A 187 -19.49 -7.95 -18.45
N LYS A 188 -19.92 -7.01 -17.60
CA LYS A 188 -21.30 -7.01 -17.10
C LYS A 188 -22.21 -6.26 -18.05
N GLY A 189 -22.31 -6.79 -19.26
CA GLY A 189 -23.52 -6.60 -20.07
C GLY A 189 -24.65 -7.37 -19.41
N GLU A 190 -25.68 -6.66 -18.94
CA GLU A 190 -27.10 -7.03 -19.05
C GLU A 190 -27.96 -6.03 -18.25
N THR A 191 -28.43 -4.99 -18.95
CA THR A 191 -29.65 -4.28 -18.59
C THR A 191 -30.81 -4.83 -19.43
N PRO A 192 -31.84 -5.38 -18.77
CA PRO A 192 -33.22 -5.21 -19.22
C PRO A 192 -33.87 -4.13 -18.32
N THR A 193 -34.27 -2.98 -18.86
CA THR A 193 -35.51 -2.78 -19.63
C THR A 193 -36.73 -2.61 -18.73
N GLU A 194 -37.32 -1.44 -18.87
CA GLU A 194 -38.58 -0.96 -18.28
C GLU A 194 -39.72 -1.99 -18.36
N ALA A 195 -40.39 -2.22 -17.23
CA ALA A 195 -41.65 -2.95 -17.15
C ALA A 195 -42.60 -2.24 -16.18
N GLN A 196 -43.64 -1.60 -16.72
CA GLN A 196 -44.68 -0.93 -15.95
C GLN A 196 -45.63 -1.98 -15.33
N PRO A 197 -46.06 -1.85 -14.06
CA PRO A 197 -47.07 -2.73 -13.50
C PRO A 197 -48.46 -2.41 -14.10
N PRO A 198 -49.19 -3.41 -14.63
CA PRO A 198 -50.53 -3.17 -15.15
C PRO A 198 -51.52 -2.96 -14.00
N ALA A 199 -52.12 -1.77 -13.91
CA ALA A 199 -53.28 -1.55 -13.05
C ALA A 199 -54.51 -2.24 -13.67
N GLN A 200 -55.03 -3.27 -13.00
CA GLN A 200 -56.30 -3.90 -13.37
C GLN A 200 -57.47 -3.07 -12.85
N GLU A 201 -58.54 -2.99 -13.66
CA GLU A 201 -59.72 -2.17 -13.41
C GLU A 201 -60.98 -3.07 -13.30
N LYS A 202 -61.98 -2.58 -12.55
CA LYS A 202 -63.40 -3.03 -12.50
C LYS A 202 -63.73 -4.30 -11.71
N GLN A 203 -64.58 -4.12 -10.68
CA GLN A 203 -66.04 -4.35 -10.75
C GLN A 203 -66.74 -3.17 -10.02
N GLU A 204 -67.71 -2.45 -10.61
CA GLU A 204 -69.17 -2.70 -10.63
C GLU A 204 -69.81 -2.64 -9.21
N THR A 205 -70.88 -1.88 -8.88
CA THR A 205 -71.82 -0.96 -9.59
C THR A 205 -72.16 0.27 -8.68
N HIS A 206 -72.66 1.43 -9.15
CA HIS A 206 -74.09 1.82 -9.25
C HIS A 206 -75.04 1.18 -8.18
N THR A 207 -75.95 1.86 -7.46
CA THR A 207 -76.34 3.29 -7.18
C THR A 207 -77.38 3.26 -6.02
N ASP A 208 -77.82 4.33 -5.32
CA ASP A 208 -77.57 5.78 -5.42
C ASP A 208 -77.22 6.37 -4.00
N GLU A 209 -77.81 7.35 -3.30
CA GLU A 209 -78.90 8.35 -3.50
C GLU A 209 -78.72 9.57 -2.52
N SER A 210 -79.65 10.56 -2.58
CA SER A 210 -79.98 11.67 -1.63
C SER A 210 -78.94 12.38 -0.73
N ALA A 211 -78.82 13.70 -0.97
CA ALA A 211 -78.39 14.75 -0.03
C ALA A 211 -79.60 15.24 0.84
N PRO A 212 -79.53 16.25 1.76
CA PRO A 212 -78.45 17.22 1.97
C PRO A 212 -78.12 17.67 3.43
N GLU A 213 -77.05 18.47 3.51
CA GLU A 213 -76.86 19.70 4.30
C GLU A 213 -77.79 20.02 5.49
N ALA A 214 -77.19 20.17 6.68
CA ALA A 214 -77.69 21.03 7.75
C ALA A 214 -76.50 21.63 8.55
N ALA A 215 -76.66 22.86 9.02
CA ALA A 215 -75.68 23.58 9.85
C ALA A 215 -76.26 23.89 11.24
N GLU A 216 -75.55 24.73 12.03
CA GLU A 216 -75.82 25.06 13.45
C GLU A 216 -75.53 23.90 14.44
N GLY A 217 -75.07 24.14 15.66
CA GLY A 217 -74.65 25.40 16.30
C GLY A 217 -73.85 25.14 17.60
N PRO A 218 -73.13 26.13 18.17
CA PRO A 218 -72.12 25.88 19.21
C PRO A 218 -72.59 26.11 20.65
N ARG A 219 -72.19 25.23 21.58
CA ARG A 219 -71.60 25.56 22.90
C ARG A 219 -71.10 24.35 23.66
#